data_AF-A0A447KYP8-F1
#
_entry.id   AF-A0A447KYP8-F1
#
_cell.length_a   1.000
_cell.length_b   1.000
_cell.length_c   1.000
_cell.angle_alpha   90.00
_cell.angle_beta   90.00
_cell.angle_gamma   90.00
#
_symmetry.space_group_name_H-M   'P 1'
#
loop_
_entity.id
_entity.type
_entity.pdbx_description
1 polymer ?
#
loop_
_entity_poly.entity_id
_entity_poly.type
_entity_poly.pdbx_seq_one_letter_code
_entity_poly.pdbx_strand_id
1 'polypeptide(L)' 'MRALKQLKFGETYINRENFEAMQGFHAGWRKSGIGGADGRHGLEEYLQTQVAYLQL' A
#
# COMPACT_ATOMS: atom_id res chain seq x y z
N MET A 1 -14.96 15.21 3.89
CA MET A 1 -14.26 13.93 4.17
C MET A 1 -15.18 12.73 4.48
N ARG A 2 -16.51 12.79 4.33
CA ARG A 2 -17.41 11.66 4.66
C ARG A 2 -17.17 10.44 3.76
N ALA A 3 -17.02 10.64 2.45
CA ALA A 3 -16.81 9.56 1.48
C ALA A 3 -15.52 8.77 1.73
N LEU A 4 -14.39 9.46 1.97
CA LEU A 4 -13.10 8.81 2.28
C LEU A 4 -13.16 7.85 3.47
N LYS A 5 -13.97 8.17 4.49
CA LYS A 5 -14.12 7.30 5.67
C LYS A 5 -15.00 6.08 5.43
N GLN A 6 -15.80 6.09 4.36
CA GLN A 6 -16.79 5.05 4.06
C GLN A 6 -16.35 4.13 2.92
N LEU A 7 -15.56 4.65 1.99
CA LEU A 7 -14.99 3.90 0.88
C LEU A 7 -13.99 2.88 1.43
N LYS A 8 -14.15 1.62 1.02
CA LYS A 8 -13.30 0.50 1.43
C LYS A 8 -12.48 0.04 0.22
N PHE A 9 -11.55 0.86 -0.22
CA PHE A 9 -10.65 0.64 -1.36
C PHE A 9 -9.24 1.06 -0.96
N GLY A 10 -8.22 0.54 -1.66
CA GLY A 10 -6.82 0.91 -1.42
C GLY A 10 -6.51 2.36 -1.81
N GLU A 11 -7.21 2.88 -2.81
CA GLU A 11 -6.97 4.20 -3.36
C GLU A 11 -8.29 4.98 -3.51
N THR A 12 -8.23 6.30 -3.37
CA THR A 12 -9.36 7.18 -3.64
C THR A 12 -8.86 8.49 -4.26
N TYR A 13 -9.28 8.73 -5.50
CA TYR A 13 -8.99 9.95 -6.25
C TYR A 13 -10.13 10.96 -6.05
N ILE A 14 -9.82 12.21 -5.72
CA ILE A 14 -10.82 13.26 -5.44
C ILE A 14 -10.67 14.37 -6.49
N ASN A 15 -11.74 14.62 -7.25
CA ASN A 15 -11.82 15.68 -8.27
C ASN A 15 -10.67 15.64 -9.30
N ARG A 16 -10.21 14.44 -9.65
CA ARG A 16 -9.20 14.16 -10.69
C ARG A 16 -9.40 12.76 -11.26
N GLU A 17 -8.73 12.44 -12.36
CA GLU A 17 -8.68 11.09 -12.92
C GLU A 17 -7.89 10.10 -12.06
N ASN A 18 -8.14 8.81 -12.29
CA ASN A 18 -7.47 7.70 -11.62
C ASN A 18 -6.10 7.48 -12.28
N PHE A 19 -5.05 7.85 -11.58
CA PHE A 19 -3.68 7.54 -11.99
C PHE A 19 -2.77 7.55 -10.76
N GLU A 20 -2.24 6.38 -10.42
CA GLU A 20 -1.36 6.17 -9.30
C GLU A 20 -0.03 6.90 -9.53
N ALA A 21 0.58 7.32 -8.42
CA ALA A 21 1.90 7.91 -8.45
C ALA A 21 2.92 6.84 -8.03
N MET A 22 4.08 6.78 -8.68
CA MET A 22 5.12 5.79 -8.38
C MET A 22 5.59 5.79 -6.91
N GLN A 23 5.42 6.91 -6.21
CA GLN A 23 5.73 7.05 -4.79
C GLN A 23 4.59 6.69 -3.84
N GLY A 24 3.41 6.34 -4.36
CA GLY A 24 2.23 5.92 -3.61
C GLY A 24 2.33 4.47 -3.12
N PHE A 25 1.19 3.81 -2.94
CA PHE A 25 1.13 2.38 -2.68
C PHE A 25 -0.12 1.80 -3.32
N HIS A 26 0.07 1.09 -4.44
CA HIS A 26 -1.00 0.49 -5.21
C HIS A 26 -1.35 -0.88 -4.61
N ALA A 27 -2.28 -0.89 -3.66
CA ALA A 27 -2.65 -2.08 -2.90
C ALA A 27 -4.18 -2.28 -2.85
N GLY A 28 -4.67 -3.25 -3.62
CA GLY A 28 -6.09 -3.59 -3.68
C GLY A 28 -6.63 -4.18 -2.37
N TRP A 29 -7.91 -3.93 -2.07
CA TRP A 29 -8.60 -4.54 -0.92
C TRP A 29 -9.52 -5.70 -1.33
N ARG A 30 -9.77 -6.64 -0.41
CA ARG A 30 -10.64 -7.83 -0.64
C ARG A 30 -10.11 -8.71 -1.77
N LYS A 31 -10.94 -8.99 -2.78
CA LYS A 31 -10.57 -9.80 -3.94
C LYS A 31 -9.69 -9.05 -4.95
N SER A 32 -9.40 -7.76 -4.72
CA SER A 32 -8.52 -6.98 -5.59
C SER A 32 -7.03 -7.34 -5.44
N GLY A 33 -6.62 -8.02 -4.36
CA GLY A 33 -5.24 -8.48 -4.20
C GLY A 33 -4.83 -8.72 -2.74
N ILE A 34 -3.59 -9.20 -2.57
CA ILE A 34 -2.85 -9.31 -1.30
C ILE A 34 -1.46 -8.70 -1.56
N GLY A 35 -0.96 -7.91 -0.60
CA GLY A 35 0.24 -7.09 -0.80
C GLY A 35 -0.05 -5.84 -1.63
N GLY A 36 0.97 -5.29 -2.28
CA GLY A 36 0.83 -4.15 -3.19
C GLY A 36 2.10 -3.85 -3.98
N ALA A 37 2.03 -2.82 -4.82
CA ALA A 37 3.16 -2.31 -5.59
C ALA A 37 3.38 -0.81 -5.30
N ASP A 38 4.45 -0.26 -5.88
CA ASP A 38 4.83 1.16 -5.80
C ASP A 38 5.29 1.66 -4.43
N GLY A 39 6.08 2.73 -4.48
CA GLY A 39 6.63 3.44 -3.33
C GLY A 39 7.40 2.54 -2.36
N ARG A 40 7.51 3.01 -1.12
CA ARG A 40 8.25 2.31 -0.05
C ARG A 40 7.61 0.96 0.28
N HIS A 41 6.29 0.91 0.36
CA HIS A 41 5.58 -0.30 0.76
C HIS A 41 5.65 -1.39 -0.31
N GLY A 42 5.55 -1.04 -1.60
CA GLY A 42 5.80 -1.99 -2.68
C GLY A 42 7.25 -2.50 -2.69
N LEU A 43 8.24 -1.68 -2.33
CA LEU A 43 9.62 -2.15 -2.15
C LEU A 43 9.75 -3.11 -0.96
N GLU A 44 9.07 -2.82 0.16
CA GLU A 44 9.05 -3.66 1.36
C GLU A 44 8.47 -5.06 1.10
N GLU A 45 7.56 -5.23 0.14
CA GLU A 45 7.03 -6.55 -0.27
C GLU A 45 8.12 -7.49 -0.84
N TYR A 46 9.27 -6.95 -1.27
CA TYR A 46 10.43 -7.72 -1.74
C TYR A 46 11.53 -7.85 -0.68
N LEU A 47 11.34 -7.27 0.50
CA LEU A 47 12.27 -7.37 1.63
C LEU A 47 11.75 -8.35 2.67
N GLN A 48 12.67 -8.92 3.43
CA GLN A 48 12.34 -9.77 4.58
C GLN A 48 13.23 -9.39 5.75
N THR A 49 12.70 -9.52 6.96
CA THR A 49 13.45 -9.23 8.18
C THR A 49 14.04 -10.52 8.75
N GLN A 50 15.31 -10.45 9.15
CA GLN A 50 15.95 -11.46 9.96
C GLN A 50 16.36 -10.81 11.28
N VAL A 51 15.80 -11.30 12.38
CA VAL A 51 16.15 -10.82 13.72
C VAL A 51 17.27 -11.70 14.29
N ALA A 52 18.38 -11.07 14.69
CA ALA A 52 19.51 -11.75 15.32
C ALA A 52 19.65 -11.30 16.78
N TYR A 53 19.66 -12.26 17.70
CA TYR A 53 19.91 -12.02 19.12
C TYR A 53 21.34 -12.42 19.44
N LEU A 54 22.20 -11.44 19.70
CA LEU A 54 23.59 -11.65 20.10
C LEU A 54 23.73 -11.31 21.58
N GLN A 55 23.94 -12.33 22.41
CA GLN A 55 24.28 -12.16 23.82
C GLN A 55 25.80 -12.13 23.96
N LEU A 56 26.33 -11.04 24.54
CA LEU A 56 27.72 -10.90 24.96
C LEU A 56 27.91 -11.46 26.38
#